data_AF-A0AAE0A3J7-F1
#
_entry.id   AF-A0AAE0A3J7-F1
#
_cell.length_a   1.000
_cell.length_b   1.000
_cell.length_c   1.000
_cell.angle_alpha   90.00
_cell.angle_beta   90.00
_cell.angle_gamma   90.00
#
_symmetry.space_group_name_H-M   'P 1'
#
loop_
_entity.id
_entity.type
_entity.pdbx_description
1 polymer ?
#
loop_
_entity_poly.entity_id
_entity_poly.type
_entity_poly.pdbx_seq_one_letter_code
_entity_poly.pdbx_strand_id
1 'polypeptide(L)'
;MTKLKLLDISNNLFLQGIPPNLISKLSLLEELYIGNSFGDWEVEGTTNEKNAGFSEVPSLTRLTVLYIHVKNTNVLSIDFDGPWRNLKRFRICVNDDYWDIASTKSMHLKNLTNPLANWVKLLLEKTEYLTFTRSRNLEVIGKIDVQGLTGWICFHLRACSIDRVFSSDFNATVSNLEDLHVEYCYSLKEVFYLEEIEEERSGLTRLRELILVGLPKLMSIWKGNHEIAQLENLKMMKVKDCGKLRNIFSKTLAQKLHTLEHLSILKCGSLEEIVSNDNAEVGGEAVQQMDLSTVPPLLFFQNLQKLGMILLQD
;
A
#
# COMPACT_ATOMS: atom_id res chain seq x y z
N MET A 1 -26.29 -28.78 -18.26
CA MET A 1 -25.28 -28.22 -17.33
C MET A 1 -23.93 -28.22 -18.02
N THR A 2 -23.30 -27.05 -18.12
CA THR A 2 -21.97 -26.87 -18.70
C THR A 2 -20.93 -27.42 -17.71
N LYS A 3 -20.06 -28.34 -18.15
CA LYS A 3 -18.95 -28.88 -17.33
C LYS A 3 -17.72 -27.95 -17.29
N LEU A 4 -17.93 -26.67 -17.56
CA LEU A 4 -16.84 -25.71 -17.72
C LEU A 4 -16.24 -25.39 -16.35
N LYS A 5 -14.94 -25.62 -16.21
CA LYS A 5 -14.17 -25.34 -14.98
C LYS A 5 -13.32 -24.08 -15.07
N LEU A 6 -12.93 -23.69 -16.28
CA LEU A 6 -12.12 -22.51 -16.54
C LEU A 6 -12.79 -21.70 -17.64
N LEU A 7 -12.97 -20.41 -17.38
CA LEU A 7 -13.41 -19.44 -18.37
C LEU A 7 -12.39 -18.31 -18.39
N ASP A 8 -11.69 -18.20 -19.51
CA ASP A 8 -10.80 -17.08 -19.79
C ASP A 8 -11.31 -16.30 -21.00
N ILE A 9 -11.75 -15.08 -20.71
CA ILE A 9 -12.14 -14.08 -21.70
C ILE A 9 -11.35 -12.80 -21.50
N SER A 10 -10.20 -12.85 -20.82
CA SER A 10 -9.34 -11.71 -20.50
C SER A 10 -8.72 -11.08 -21.75
N ASN A 11 -8.35 -9.79 -21.66
CA ASN A 11 -7.78 -8.99 -22.75
C ASN A 11 -8.62 -8.96 -24.05
N ASN A 12 -9.93 -9.15 -23.93
CA ASN A 12 -10.87 -9.06 -25.04
C ASN A 12 -11.49 -7.66 -25.07
N LEU A 13 -10.82 -6.75 -25.77
CA LEU A 13 -11.25 -5.35 -25.91
C LEU A 13 -12.52 -5.16 -26.77
N PHE A 14 -12.97 -6.21 -27.46
CA PHE A 14 -14.18 -6.19 -28.29
C PHE A 14 -15.42 -6.70 -27.56
N LEU A 15 -15.28 -7.17 -26.31
CA LEU A 15 -16.39 -7.67 -25.52
C LEU A 15 -17.31 -6.51 -25.12
N GLN A 16 -18.50 -6.44 -25.74
CA GLN A 16 -19.44 -5.34 -25.54
C GLN A 16 -20.29 -5.47 -24.26
N GLY A 17 -20.42 -6.69 -23.74
CA GLY A 17 -21.23 -6.97 -22.56
C GLY A 17 -21.27 -8.46 -22.26
N ILE A 18 -21.65 -8.78 -21.03
CA ILE A 18 -21.92 -10.15 -20.58
C ILE A 18 -23.41 -10.19 -20.26
N PRO A 19 -24.22 -11.06 -20.88
CA PRO A 19 -25.64 -11.14 -20.57
C PRO A 19 -25.92 -11.44 -19.08
N PRO A 20 -26.98 -10.87 -18.49
CA PRO A 20 -27.37 -11.18 -17.11
C PRO A 20 -27.60 -12.68 -16.90
N ASN A 21 -27.22 -13.18 -15.72
CA ASN A 21 -27.36 -14.57 -15.29
C ASN A 21 -26.56 -15.59 -16.11
N LEU A 22 -25.61 -15.14 -16.94
CA LEU A 22 -24.75 -16.06 -17.69
C LEU A 22 -23.69 -16.66 -16.78
N ILE A 23 -23.06 -15.86 -15.93
CA ILE A 23 -21.94 -16.28 -15.08
C ILE A 23 -22.46 -17.20 -13.98
N SER A 24 -23.59 -16.88 -13.36
CA SER A 24 -24.19 -17.71 -12.30
C SER A 24 -24.58 -19.13 -12.74
N LYS A 25 -24.79 -19.36 -14.04
CA LYS A 25 -25.06 -20.70 -14.61
C LYS A 25 -23.82 -21.59 -14.69
N LEU A 26 -22.62 -21.05 -14.54
CA LEU A 26 -21.35 -21.78 -14.58
C LEU A 26 -20.99 -22.33 -13.19
N SER A 27 -21.90 -23.06 -12.55
CA SER A 27 -21.76 -23.50 -11.16
C SER A 27 -20.59 -24.46 -10.87
N LEU A 28 -19.95 -25.00 -11.92
CA LEU A 28 -18.75 -25.84 -11.82
C LEU A 28 -17.44 -25.07 -12.04
N LEU A 29 -17.50 -23.76 -12.24
CA LEU A 29 -16.34 -22.93 -12.53
C LEU A 29 -15.41 -22.82 -11.32
N GLU A 30 -14.15 -23.12 -11.54
CA GLU A 30 -13.05 -23.07 -10.57
C GLU A 30 -12.13 -21.87 -10.84
N GLU A 31 -12.06 -21.41 -12.10
CA GLU A 31 -11.21 -20.29 -12.53
C GLU A 31 -11.95 -19.34 -13.48
N LEU A 32 -11.91 -18.05 -13.14
CA LEU A 32 -12.53 -16.99 -13.93
C LEU A 32 -11.54 -15.86 -14.23
N TYR A 33 -11.31 -15.61 -15.52
CA TYR A 33 -10.46 -14.52 -16.01
C TYR A 33 -11.27 -13.60 -16.93
N ILE A 34 -11.57 -12.39 -16.45
CA ILE A 34 -12.29 -11.32 -17.17
C ILE A 34 -11.49 -9.99 -17.08
N GLY A 35 -10.23 -10.05 -16.62
CA GLY A 35 -9.36 -8.88 -16.54
C GLY A 35 -9.16 -8.21 -17.92
N ASN A 36 -9.19 -6.88 -17.96
CA ASN A 36 -8.98 -6.09 -19.18
C ASN A 36 -9.91 -6.46 -20.36
N SER A 37 -11.14 -6.89 -20.08
CA SER A 37 -12.15 -7.20 -21.12
C SER A 37 -13.49 -6.56 -20.85
N PHE A 38 -13.99 -6.70 -19.62
CA PHE A 38 -15.30 -6.23 -19.23
C PHE A 38 -15.23 -5.71 -17.79
N GLY A 39 -15.77 -4.51 -17.57
CA GLY A 39 -15.79 -3.87 -16.24
C GLY A 39 -17.13 -3.23 -15.88
N ASP A 40 -18.09 -3.21 -16.81
CA ASP A 40 -19.41 -2.59 -16.64
C ASP A 40 -20.40 -3.54 -15.92
N TRP A 41 -19.97 -4.11 -14.79
CA TRP A 41 -20.78 -4.97 -13.93
C TRP A 41 -21.92 -4.18 -13.31
N GLU A 42 -23.14 -4.72 -13.38
CA GLU A 42 -24.28 -4.15 -12.68
C GLU A 42 -24.12 -4.39 -11.17
N VAL A 43 -24.48 -3.40 -10.37
CA VAL A 43 -24.40 -3.42 -8.90
C VAL A 43 -25.72 -2.90 -8.35
N GLU A 44 -26.23 -3.45 -7.24
CA GLU A 44 -27.56 -3.09 -6.69
C GLU A 44 -27.83 -1.58 -6.70
N GLY A 45 -29.03 -1.19 -7.17
CA GLY A 45 -29.42 0.22 -7.34
C GLY A 45 -29.02 0.87 -8.68
N THR A 46 -28.49 0.11 -9.63
CA THR A 46 -28.24 0.57 -11.03
C THR A 46 -29.47 0.31 -11.92
N THR A 47 -29.75 1.24 -12.85
CA THR A 47 -31.07 1.36 -13.49
C THR A 47 -31.25 0.56 -14.78
N ASN A 48 -30.22 -0.16 -15.26
CA ASN A 48 -30.19 -0.57 -16.67
C ASN A 48 -30.04 -2.07 -16.97
N GLU A 49 -29.93 -2.99 -16.00
CA GLU A 49 -29.95 -4.48 -16.10
C GLU A 49 -29.47 -5.13 -17.43
N LYS A 50 -28.55 -4.49 -18.16
CA LYS A 50 -28.15 -4.89 -19.52
C LYS A 50 -27.02 -5.90 -19.50
N ASN A 51 -26.24 -5.87 -18.42
CA ASN A 51 -25.05 -6.66 -18.22
C ASN A 51 -25.16 -7.56 -16.98
N ALA A 52 -24.21 -8.49 -16.87
CA ALA A 52 -24.05 -9.34 -15.72
C ALA A 52 -23.87 -8.53 -14.44
N GLY A 53 -24.56 -8.96 -13.40
CA GLY A 53 -24.42 -8.39 -12.07
C GLY A 53 -23.14 -8.89 -11.40
N PHE A 54 -22.46 -8.04 -10.63
CA PHE A 54 -21.33 -8.51 -9.82
C PHE A 54 -21.78 -9.59 -8.81
N SER A 55 -23.05 -9.56 -8.38
CA SER A 55 -23.67 -10.59 -7.54
C SER A 55 -23.68 -12.00 -8.16
N GLU A 56 -23.38 -12.15 -9.46
CA GLU A 56 -23.20 -13.46 -10.08
C GLU A 56 -21.88 -14.13 -9.71
N VAL A 57 -20.80 -13.37 -9.48
CA VAL A 57 -19.47 -13.92 -9.12
C VAL A 57 -19.50 -14.69 -7.78
N PRO A 58 -20.10 -14.17 -6.69
CA PRO A 58 -20.24 -14.87 -5.42
C PRO A 58 -20.98 -16.22 -5.52
N SER A 59 -21.86 -16.40 -6.51
CA SER A 59 -22.60 -17.65 -6.73
C SER A 59 -21.71 -18.82 -7.19
N LEU A 60 -20.50 -18.53 -7.67
CA LEU A 60 -19.53 -19.52 -8.16
C LEU A 60 -18.82 -20.23 -6.99
N THR A 61 -19.53 -21.05 -6.23
CA THR A 61 -19.03 -21.60 -4.94
C THR A 61 -17.74 -22.42 -5.01
N ARG A 62 -17.31 -22.86 -6.20
CA ARG A 62 -16.06 -23.60 -6.44
C ARG A 62 -14.87 -22.71 -6.86
N LEU A 63 -15.08 -21.41 -6.97
CA LEU A 63 -14.08 -20.48 -7.48
C LEU A 63 -12.84 -20.45 -6.58
N THR A 64 -11.67 -20.65 -7.18
CA THR A 64 -10.36 -20.58 -6.52
C THR A 64 -9.43 -19.57 -7.18
N VAL A 65 -9.69 -19.20 -8.43
CA VAL A 65 -8.97 -18.15 -9.16
C VAL A 65 -9.95 -17.12 -9.71
N LEU A 66 -9.71 -15.84 -9.41
CA LEU A 66 -10.54 -14.72 -9.89
C LEU A 66 -9.69 -13.54 -10.35
N TYR A 67 -9.59 -13.33 -11.67
CA TYR A 67 -8.97 -12.14 -12.25
C TYR A 67 -10.06 -11.29 -12.90
N ILE A 68 -10.34 -10.12 -12.33
CA ILE A 68 -11.51 -9.32 -12.66
C ILE A 68 -11.20 -7.82 -12.67
N HIS A 69 -11.84 -7.12 -13.61
CA HIS A 69 -11.95 -5.67 -13.62
C HIS A 69 -13.40 -5.28 -13.28
N VAL A 70 -13.58 -4.29 -12.41
CA VAL A 70 -14.88 -3.67 -12.13
C VAL A 70 -14.74 -2.16 -12.17
N LYS A 71 -15.51 -1.44 -13.00
CA LYS A 71 -15.46 0.03 -13.05
C LYS A 71 -16.25 0.67 -11.91
N ASN A 72 -17.35 0.03 -11.51
CA ASN A 72 -18.26 0.56 -10.50
C ASN A 72 -17.68 0.39 -9.09
N THR A 73 -17.31 1.50 -8.44
CA THR A 73 -16.69 1.50 -7.10
C THR A 73 -17.64 1.05 -5.99
N ASN A 74 -18.96 1.09 -6.21
CA ASN A 74 -19.95 0.67 -5.20
C ASN A 74 -19.80 -0.81 -4.81
N VAL A 75 -19.19 -1.62 -5.69
CA VAL A 75 -18.87 -3.03 -5.41
C VAL A 75 -18.06 -3.20 -4.13
N LEU A 76 -17.20 -2.22 -3.80
CA LEU A 76 -16.32 -2.27 -2.63
C LEU A 76 -17.04 -2.02 -1.30
N SER A 77 -18.30 -1.58 -1.35
CA SER A 77 -19.08 -1.17 -0.18
C SER A 77 -20.38 -1.94 -0.02
N ILE A 78 -20.65 -2.87 -0.92
CA ILE A 78 -21.76 -3.81 -0.82
C ILE A 78 -21.20 -5.16 -0.45
N ASP A 79 -21.80 -5.79 0.55
CA ASP A 79 -21.43 -7.13 0.96
C ASP A 79 -22.02 -8.17 0.01
N PHE A 80 -21.16 -9.10 -0.40
CA PHE A 80 -21.53 -10.24 -1.21
C PHE A 80 -21.10 -11.51 -0.50
N ASP A 81 -22.04 -12.40 -0.20
CA ASP A 81 -21.70 -13.71 0.39
C ASP A 81 -21.20 -14.65 -0.71
N GLY A 82 -19.93 -15.05 -0.62
CA GLY A 82 -19.23 -15.77 -1.68
C GLY A 82 -17.98 -16.48 -1.20
N PRO A 83 -17.33 -17.27 -2.08
CA PRO A 83 -16.20 -18.13 -1.73
C PRO A 83 -14.87 -17.37 -1.61
N TRP A 84 -14.89 -16.13 -1.12
CA TRP A 84 -13.70 -15.26 -1.02
C TRP A 84 -12.58 -15.88 -0.20
N ARG A 85 -12.94 -16.61 0.86
CA ARG A 85 -12.00 -17.39 1.69
C ARG A 85 -11.35 -18.56 0.94
N ASN A 86 -11.93 -19.03 -0.16
CA ASN A 86 -11.39 -20.14 -0.95
C ASN A 86 -10.45 -19.67 -2.07
N LEU A 87 -10.43 -18.37 -2.38
CA LEU A 87 -9.54 -17.83 -3.41
C LEU A 87 -8.08 -18.06 -3.03
N LYS A 88 -7.35 -18.68 -3.95
CA LYS A 88 -5.91 -18.99 -3.87
C LYS A 88 -5.09 -17.99 -4.69
N ARG A 89 -5.65 -17.54 -5.82
CA ARG A 89 -5.09 -16.49 -6.66
C ARG A 89 -6.18 -15.51 -7.03
N PHE A 90 -5.88 -14.22 -7.00
CA PHE A 90 -6.83 -13.21 -7.42
C PHE A 90 -6.10 -11.96 -7.91
N ARG A 91 -6.75 -11.27 -8.85
CA ARG A 91 -6.38 -9.93 -9.30
C ARG A 91 -7.66 -9.15 -9.39
N ILE A 92 -7.88 -8.25 -8.42
CA ILE A 92 -9.10 -7.45 -8.35
C ILE A 92 -8.72 -6.01 -8.64
N CYS A 93 -9.14 -5.53 -9.80
CA CYS A 93 -8.98 -4.15 -10.18
C CYS A 93 -10.33 -3.45 -10.13
N VAL A 94 -10.46 -2.40 -9.31
CA VAL A 94 -11.68 -1.61 -9.21
C VAL A 94 -11.42 -0.15 -9.57
N ASN A 95 -12.01 0.28 -10.69
CA ASN A 95 -11.92 1.63 -11.25
C ASN A 95 -10.48 2.12 -11.52
N ASP A 96 -9.54 1.19 -11.57
CA ASP A 96 -8.12 1.44 -11.84
C ASP A 96 -7.74 0.90 -13.22
N ASP A 97 -6.75 1.55 -13.83
CA ASP A 97 -6.17 1.15 -15.11
C ASP A 97 -4.79 0.48 -14.89
N TYR A 98 -4.33 0.43 -13.64
CA TYR A 98 -3.06 -0.18 -13.25
C TYR A 98 -3.17 -1.71 -13.20
N TRP A 99 -2.40 -2.38 -14.06
CA TRP A 99 -2.23 -3.85 -14.05
C TRP A 99 -0.78 -4.19 -13.74
N ASP A 100 -0.48 -4.46 -12.47
CA ASP A 100 0.75 -5.18 -12.14
C ASP A 100 0.54 -6.66 -12.44
N ILE A 101 1.32 -7.18 -13.39
CA ILE A 101 1.24 -8.58 -13.84
C ILE A 101 2.12 -9.53 -13.01
N ALA A 102 2.94 -9.01 -12.09
CA ALA A 102 3.90 -9.83 -11.35
C ALA A 102 3.24 -10.67 -10.24
N SER A 103 2.22 -10.14 -9.55
CA SER A 103 1.59 -10.82 -8.41
C SER A 103 0.41 -11.72 -8.79
N THR A 104 0.22 -12.80 -8.03
CA THR A 104 -0.95 -13.69 -8.14
C THR A 104 -2.05 -13.38 -7.13
N LYS A 105 -1.82 -12.43 -6.21
CA LYS A 105 -2.77 -11.96 -5.18
C LYS A 105 -2.70 -10.43 -5.06
N SER A 106 -3.33 -9.73 -5.99
CA SER A 106 -3.31 -8.27 -6.02
C SER A 106 -4.68 -7.62 -5.96
N MET A 107 -4.73 -6.45 -5.34
CA MET A 107 -5.90 -5.56 -5.34
C MET A 107 -5.48 -4.14 -5.69
N HIS A 108 -6.12 -3.56 -6.69
CA HIS A 108 -5.91 -2.17 -7.12
C HIS A 108 -7.25 -1.43 -7.03
N LEU A 109 -7.36 -0.54 -6.05
CA LEU A 109 -8.63 0.02 -5.60
C LEU A 109 -8.61 1.55 -5.74
N LYS A 110 -9.37 2.07 -6.71
CA LYS A 110 -9.40 3.50 -7.01
C LYS A 110 -10.72 4.15 -6.64
N ASN A 111 -10.64 5.40 -6.17
CA ASN A 111 -11.77 6.23 -5.76
C ASN A 111 -12.62 5.59 -4.65
N LEU A 112 -12.00 4.94 -3.67
CA LEU A 112 -12.72 4.44 -2.50
C LEU A 112 -13.15 5.62 -1.60
N THR A 113 -14.45 5.75 -1.38
CA THR A 113 -15.02 6.83 -0.54
C THR A 113 -15.83 6.33 0.64
N ASN A 114 -16.27 5.08 0.59
CA ASN A 114 -17.18 4.47 1.55
C ASN A 114 -16.44 3.38 2.34
N PRO A 115 -16.99 2.93 3.49
CA PRO A 115 -16.44 1.79 4.21
C PRO A 115 -16.31 0.55 3.33
N LEU A 116 -15.29 -0.26 3.62
CA LEU A 116 -15.05 -1.52 2.94
C LEU A 116 -16.05 -2.57 3.37
N ALA A 117 -16.62 -3.25 2.38
CA ALA A 117 -17.36 -4.50 2.54
C ALA A 117 -16.46 -5.60 3.14
N ASN A 118 -17.06 -6.55 3.84
CA ASN A 118 -16.38 -7.66 4.49
C ASN A 118 -15.65 -8.56 3.49
N TRP A 119 -16.22 -8.80 2.31
CA TRP A 119 -15.52 -9.59 1.27
C TRP A 119 -14.19 -8.95 0.85
N VAL A 120 -14.12 -7.61 0.80
CA VAL A 120 -12.87 -6.89 0.50
C VAL A 120 -11.86 -7.12 1.62
N LYS A 121 -12.28 -6.97 2.89
CA LYS A 121 -11.41 -7.21 4.05
C LYS A 121 -10.83 -8.62 4.05
N LEU A 122 -11.65 -9.63 3.76
CA LEU A 122 -11.21 -11.04 3.65
C LEU A 122 -10.12 -11.26 2.59
N LEU A 123 -10.14 -10.48 1.50
CA LEU A 123 -9.12 -10.57 0.45
C LEU A 123 -7.89 -9.72 0.78
N LEU A 124 -8.05 -8.60 1.48
CA LEU A 124 -6.93 -7.79 1.97
C LEU A 124 -6.00 -8.58 2.89
N GLU A 125 -6.54 -9.50 3.70
CA GLU A 125 -5.74 -10.45 4.52
C GLU A 125 -4.75 -11.27 3.65
N LYS A 126 -5.16 -11.66 2.45
CA LYS A 126 -4.34 -12.51 1.57
C LYS A 126 -3.55 -11.72 0.52
N THR A 127 -3.76 -10.41 0.44
CA THR A 127 -3.21 -9.60 -0.64
C THR A 127 -1.71 -9.46 -0.47
N GLU A 128 -0.97 -9.62 -1.55
CA GLU A 128 0.49 -9.40 -1.58
C GLU A 128 0.82 -8.02 -2.14
N TYR A 129 0.05 -7.56 -3.13
CA TYR A 129 0.27 -6.28 -3.81
C TYR A 129 -1.00 -5.45 -3.73
N LEU A 130 -0.96 -4.37 -2.97
CA LEU A 130 -2.11 -3.53 -2.67
C LEU A 130 -1.86 -2.11 -3.16
N THR A 131 -2.80 -1.57 -3.93
CA THR A 131 -2.78 -0.18 -4.37
C THR A 131 -4.08 0.51 -4.01
N PHE A 132 -3.99 1.69 -3.39
CA PHE A 132 -5.10 2.64 -3.36
C PHE A 132 -4.76 3.90 -4.14
N THR A 133 -5.68 4.31 -5.00
CA THR A 133 -5.56 5.54 -5.77
C THR A 133 -6.75 6.46 -5.51
N ARG A 134 -6.54 7.73 -5.17
CA ARG A 134 -7.60 8.74 -4.95
C ARG A 134 -8.64 8.31 -3.92
N SER A 135 -8.18 7.61 -2.87
CA SER A 135 -9.05 7.00 -1.86
C SER A 135 -9.02 7.77 -0.54
N ARG A 136 -10.09 7.69 0.23
CA ARG A 136 -10.25 8.29 1.57
C ARG A 136 -10.83 7.27 2.54
N ASN A 137 -10.89 7.61 3.83
CA ASN A 137 -11.41 6.74 4.90
C ASN A 137 -10.63 5.41 5.02
N LEU A 138 -9.32 5.45 4.80
CA LEU A 138 -8.44 4.27 4.85
C LEU A 138 -8.00 3.91 6.27
N GLU A 139 -8.51 4.58 7.31
CA GLU A 139 -8.22 4.26 8.72
C GLU A 139 -8.54 2.82 9.09
N VAL A 140 -9.49 2.20 8.39
CA VAL A 140 -9.83 0.79 8.57
C VAL A 140 -8.63 -0.13 8.27
N ILE A 141 -7.73 0.27 7.37
CA ILE A 141 -6.60 -0.55 6.93
C ILE A 141 -5.65 -0.85 8.10
N GLY A 142 -5.33 0.16 8.93
CA GLY A 142 -4.51 -0.03 10.12
C GLY A 142 -5.23 -0.76 11.27
N LYS A 143 -6.53 -1.05 11.12
CA LYS A 143 -7.38 -1.75 12.10
C LYS A 143 -7.86 -3.12 11.62
N ILE A 144 -7.49 -3.56 10.41
CA ILE A 144 -7.80 -4.92 9.95
C ILE A 144 -6.98 -5.88 10.83
N ASP A 145 -7.66 -6.89 11.37
CA ASP A 145 -7.15 -7.80 12.39
C ASP A 145 -5.72 -8.28 12.09
N VAL A 146 -4.89 -8.13 13.12
CA VAL A 146 -3.43 -8.19 13.13
C VAL A 146 -2.87 -9.55 12.72
N GLN A 147 -3.70 -10.60 12.75
CA GLN A 147 -3.33 -11.94 12.31
C GLN A 147 -3.50 -12.16 10.79
N GLY A 148 -4.28 -11.30 10.13
CA GLY A 148 -4.70 -11.50 8.75
C GLY A 148 -3.79 -10.84 7.72
N LEU A 149 -3.19 -9.68 7.99
CA LEU A 149 -2.48 -8.85 7.00
C LEU A 149 -1.04 -9.31 6.67
N THR A 150 -0.65 -10.53 7.05
CA THR A 150 0.73 -11.02 6.88
C THR A 150 1.16 -11.16 5.41
N GLY A 151 0.27 -11.02 4.43
CA GLY A 151 0.61 -11.22 3.02
C GLY A 151 1.35 -10.07 2.32
N TRP A 152 1.35 -8.85 2.86
CA TRP A 152 1.74 -7.68 2.08
C TRP A 152 3.23 -7.67 1.75
N ILE A 153 3.53 -7.60 0.45
CA ILE A 153 4.87 -7.44 -0.10
C ILE A 153 5.04 -6.02 -0.62
N CYS A 154 4.04 -5.50 -1.34
CA CYS A 154 4.05 -4.15 -1.88
C CYS A 154 2.77 -3.40 -1.48
N PHE A 155 2.94 -2.19 -0.94
CA PHE A 155 1.84 -1.30 -0.63
C PHE A 155 2.05 0.08 -1.26
N HIS A 156 1.10 0.48 -2.11
CA HIS A 156 1.15 1.75 -2.82
C HIS A 156 -0.09 2.60 -2.51
N LEU A 157 0.14 3.83 -2.07
CA LEU A 157 -0.86 4.86 -1.85
C LEU A 157 -0.61 6.04 -2.79
N ARG A 158 -1.58 6.36 -3.63
CA ARG A 158 -1.50 7.48 -4.58
C ARG A 158 -2.67 8.44 -4.44
N ALA A 159 -2.39 9.71 -4.19
CA ALA A 159 -3.40 10.76 -4.08
C ALA A 159 -4.50 10.43 -3.03
N CYS A 160 -4.14 9.71 -1.97
CA CYS A 160 -5.06 9.34 -0.90
C CYS A 160 -5.14 10.44 0.18
N SER A 161 -6.31 10.57 0.81
CA SER A 161 -6.53 11.49 1.92
C SER A 161 -6.43 10.75 3.25
N ILE A 162 -5.21 10.70 3.78
CA ILE A 162 -4.85 10.14 5.10
C ILE A 162 -3.88 11.10 5.78
N ASP A 163 -3.83 11.10 7.11
CA ASP A 163 -2.86 11.86 7.90
C ASP A 163 -1.68 11.01 8.37
N ARG A 164 -1.89 9.70 8.56
CA ARG A 164 -0.88 8.70 8.90
C ARG A 164 -1.04 7.44 8.04
N VAL A 165 0.08 6.81 7.64
CA VAL A 165 0.03 5.51 6.92
C VAL A 165 -0.14 4.37 7.92
N PHE A 166 0.74 4.30 8.92
CA PHE A 166 0.78 3.21 9.90
C PHE A 166 0.69 3.74 11.34
N SER A 167 -0.31 3.29 12.09
CA SER A 167 -0.49 3.52 13.54
C SER A 167 0.19 2.44 14.38
N SER A 168 0.34 2.63 15.70
CA SER A 168 1.06 1.75 16.66
C SER A 168 0.84 0.24 16.46
N ASP A 169 -0.38 -0.18 16.15
CA ASP A 169 -0.77 -1.59 16.02
C ASP A 169 -0.23 -2.26 14.73
N PHE A 170 0.42 -1.51 13.85
CA PHE A 170 0.91 -2.02 12.56
C PHE A 170 2.08 -3.00 12.67
N ASN A 171 2.81 -3.01 13.80
CA ASN A 171 4.06 -3.77 13.96
C ASN A 171 3.90 -5.26 13.69
N ALA A 172 2.76 -5.87 14.00
CA ALA A 172 2.50 -7.27 13.66
C ALA A 172 1.99 -7.46 12.21
N THR A 173 1.40 -6.42 11.60
CA THR A 173 0.73 -6.50 10.28
C THR A 173 1.65 -6.40 9.07
N VAL A 174 2.80 -5.74 9.16
CA VAL A 174 3.65 -5.42 7.98
C VAL A 174 5.02 -6.11 7.98
N SER A 175 5.21 -7.17 8.76
CA SER A 175 6.49 -7.90 8.84
C SER A 175 7.01 -8.44 7.50
N ASN A 176 6.13 -8.60 6.50
CA ASN A 176 6.50 -9.06 5.16
C ASN A 176 6.63 -7.93 4.12
N LEU A 177 6.32 -6.68 4.48
CA LEU A 177 6.32 -5.55 3.56
C LEU A 177 7.75 -5.28 3.07
N GLU A 178 7.96 -5.37 1.76
CA GLU A 178 9.22 -5.08 1.09
C GLU A 178 9.21 -3.67 0.48
N ASP A 179 8.08 -3.28 -0.13
CA ASP A 179 8.00 -2.02 -0.89
C ASP A 179 6.85 -1.15 -0.39
N LEU A 180 7.17 0.09 0.04
CA LEU A 180 6.19 1.10 0.40
C LEU A 180 6.32 2.34 -0.48
N HIS A 181 5.28 2.61 -1.28
CA HIS A 181 5.21 3.78 -2.14
C HIS A 181 4.06 4.69 -1.69
N VAL A 182 4.36 5.96 -1.41
CA VAL A 182 3.37 6.95 -1.00
C VAL A 182 3.56 8.21 -1.83
N GLU A 183 2.61 8.47 -2.74
CA GLU A 183 2.70 9.53 -3.72
C GLU A 183 1.49 10.47 -3.69
N TYR A 184 1.71 11.78 -3.68
CA TYR A 184 0.68 12.82 -3.80
C TYR A 184 -0.40 12.79 -2.71
N CYS A 185 -0.11 12.16 -1.55
CA CYS A 185 -0.99 12.16 -0.37
C CYS A 185 -0.86 13.49 0.38
N TYR A 186 -1.52 14.54 -0.11
CA TYR A 186 -1.30 15.93 0.34
C TYR A 186 -1.71 16.24 1.79
N SER A 187 -2.49 15.37 2.44
CA SER A 187 -2.88 15.49 3.84
C SER A 187 -1.94 14.77 4.81
N LEU A 188 -1.03 13.94 4.30
CA LEU A 188 -0.18 13.07 5.11
C LEU A 188 0.80 13.89 5.95
N LYS A 189 0.88 13.58 7.24
CA LYS A 189 1.77 14.20 8.21
C LYS A 189 2.86 13.24 8.67
N GLU A 190 2.53 11.96 8.78
CA GLU A 190 3.39 10.92 9.36
C GLU A 190 3.33 9.64 8.53
N VAL A 191 4.46 8.94 8.34
CA VAL A 191 4.44 7.62 7.68
C VAL A 191 4.31 6.52 8.72
N PHE A 192 5.31 6.39 9.59
CA PHE A 192 5.38 5.36 10.64
C PHE A 192 5.25 5.97 12.03
N TYR A 193 4.48 5.32 12.89
CA TYR A 193 4.37 5.65 14.31
C TYR A 193 4.86 4.46 15.16
N LEU A 194 6.06 4.58 15.69
CA LEU A 194 6.83 3.59 16.43
C LEU A 194 6.58 3.76 17.94
N GLU A 195 5.69 2.96 18.52
CA GLU A 195 5.41 2.98 19.97
C GLU A 195 5.85 1.67 20.62
N GLU A 196 6.27 1.73 21.89
CA GLU A 196 6.66 0.55 22.67
C GLU A 196 5.44 -0.35 22.89
N ILE A 197 5.50 -1.56 22.34
CA ILE A 197 4.62 -2.66 22.73
C ILE A 197 5.46 -3.59 23.60
N GLU A 198 4.92 -4.01 24.74
CA GLU A 198 5.64 -4.63 25.86
C GLU A 198 6.46 -5.89 25.49
N GLU A 199 6.27 -6.53 24.33
CA GLU A 199 6.89 -7.83 24.04
C GLU A 199 7.44 -8.07 22.61
N GLU A 200 7.33 -7.15 21.64
CA GLU A 200 7.80 -7.43 20.26
C GLU A 200 8.57 -6.27 19.60
N ARG A 201 9.77 -6.58 19.08
CA ARG A 201 10.56 -5.67 18.24
C ARG A 201 9.80 -5.42 16.92
N SER A 202 9.67 -4.15 16.50
CA SER A 202 8.74 -3.71 15.46
C SER A 202 9.00 -4.25 14.03
N GLY A 203 7.94 -4.26 13.22
CA GLY A 203 7.77 -5.07 11.99
C GLY A 203 8.15 -4.42 10.66
N LEU A 204 9.33 -3.81 10.54
CA LEU A 204 9.86 -3.35 9.24
C LEU A 204 11.05 -4.18 8.73
N THR A 205 11.23 -5.38 9.29
CA THR A 205 12.37 -6.26 9.06
C THR A 205 12.64 -6.59 7.59
N ARG A 206 11.64 -6.50 6.71
CA ARG A 206 11.79 -6.81 5.28
C ARG A 206 11.72 -5.59 4.37
N LEU A 207 11.49 -4.39 4.90
CA LEU A 207 11.35 -3.19 4.08
C LEU A 207 12.64 -2.95 3.31
N ARG A 208 12.55 -3.00 1.97
CA ARG A 208 13.65 -2.84 1.01
C ARG A 208 13.57 -1.51 0.27
N GLU A 209 12.37 -1.05 -0.04
CA GLU A 209 12.15 0.16 -0.81
C GLU A 209 11.12 1.09 -0.15
N LEU A 210 11.50 2.36 0.03
CA LEU A 210 10.64 3.41 0.54
C LEU A 210 10.62 4.61 -0.43
N ILE A 211 9.49 4.83 -1.10
CA ILE A 211 9.29 5.94 -2.03
C ILE A 211 8.25 6.89 -1.48
N LEU A 212 8.65 8.14 -1.25
CA LEU A 212 7.83 9.23 -0.72
C LEU A 212 7.89 10.41 -1.69
N VAL A 213 6.79 10.73 -2.38
CA VAL A 213 6.77 11.75 -3.44
C VAL A 213 5.58 12.70 -3.31
N GLY A 214 5.83 14.01 -3.33
CA GLY A 214 4.77 15.02 -3.38
C GLY A 214 3.91 15.01 -2.11
N LEU A 215 4.56 15.11 -0.94
CA LEU A 215 3.92 15.03 0.38
C LEU A 215 4.13 16.38 1.11
N PRO A 216 3.42 17.45 0.70
CA PRO A 216 3.68 18.82 1.16
C PRO A 216 3.41 19.06 2.66
N LYS A 217 2.68 18.17 3.33
CA LYS A 217 2.40 18.25 4.77
C LYS A 217 3.18 17.26 5.62
N LEU A 218 4.03 16.43 5.02
CA LEU A 218 4.79 15.40 5.74
C LEU A 218 5.79 16.07 6.69
N MET A 219 5.64 15.79 7.99
CA MET A 219 6.46 16.36 9.07
C MET A 219 7.48 15.35 9.60
N SER A 220 7.11 14.07 9.65
CA SER A 220 8.01 12.99 10.10
C SER A 220 7.78 11.71 9.30
N ILE A 221 8.87 11.02 8.95
CA ILE A 221 8.80 9.66 8.39
C ILE A 221 8.68 8.64 9.54
N TRP A 222 9.51 8.81 10.57
CA TRP A 222 9.62 7.93 11.72
C TRP A 222 9.25 8.74 12.97
N LYS A 223 8.05 8.54 13.51
CA LYS A 223 7.61 9.20 14.73
C LYS A 223 7.65 8.19 15.88
N GLY A 224 8.16 8.58 17.05
CA GLY A 224 8.16 7.74 18.26
C GLY A 224 9.52 7.12 18.58
N ASN A 225 9.55 5.94 19.18
CA ASN A 225 10.77 5.27 19.62
C ASN A 225 11.55 4.69 18.43
N HIS A 226 12.72 5.25 18.13
CA HIS A 226 13.55 4.79 17.01
C HIS A 226 14.35 3.50 17.32
N GLU A 227 14.49 3.13 18.59
CA GLU A 227 15.20 1.91 19.02
C GLU A 227 14.49 0.64 18.58
N ILE A 228 13.16 0.69 18.44
CA ILE A 228 12.37 -0.49 18.05
C ILE A 228 12.34 -0.72 16.54
N ALA A 229 12.62 0.29 15.72
CA ALA A 229 12.59 0.18 14.26
C ALA A 229 13.70 -0.76 13.74
N GLN A 230 13.31 -1.70 12.88
CA GLN A 230 14.21 -2.64 12.20
C GLN A 230 14.27 -2.26 10.71
N LEU A 231 15.33 -1.56 10.29
CA LEU A 231 15.51 -1.04 8.92
C LEU A 231 16.74 -1.65 8.24
N GLU A 232 17.22 -2.79 8.75
CA GLU A 232 18.45 -3.46 8.32
C GLU A 232 18.41 -3.95 6.87
N ASN A 233 17.22 -4.05 6.27
CA ASN A 233 17.04 -4.49 4.88
C ASN A 233 16.71 -3.37 3.89
N LEU A 234 16.65 -2.11 4.36
CA LEU A 234 16.29 -0.98 3.50
C LEU A 234 17.43 -0.68 2.53
N LYS A 235 17.20 -0.91 1.23
CA LYS A 235 18.17 -0.72 0.14
C LYS A 235 17.97 0.59 -0.61
N MET A 236 16.72 1.00 -0.80
CA MET A 236 16.37 2.13 -1.63
C MET A 236 15.41 3.07 -0.90
N MET A 237 15.79 4.34 -0.82
CA MET A 237 14.92 5.39 -0.30
C MET A 237 14.93 6.59 -1.23
N LYS A 238 13.72 7.02 -1.60
CA LYS A 238 13.50 8.21 -2.42
C LYS A 238 12.51 9.13 -1.72
N VAL A 239 12.96 10.34 -1.41
CA VAL A 239 12.12 11.40 -0.85
C VAL A 239 12.13 12.57 -1.81
N LYS A 240 10.97 12.95 -2.34
CA LYS A 240 10.86 14.03 -3.32
C LYS A 240 9.69 14.93 -3.01
N ASP A 241 9.88 16.24 -3.04
CA ASP A 241 8.79 17.21 -2.93
C ASP A 241 8.00 17.05 -1.60
N CYS A 242 8.74 16.92 -0.49
CA CYS A 242 8.22 16.80 0.87
C CYS A 242 8.49 18.09 1.65
N GLY A 243 7.60 19.07 1.50
CA GLY A 243 7.87 20.47 1.85
C GLY A 243 7.90 20.84 3.34
N LYS A 244 7.55 19.93 4.26
CA LYS A 244 7.58 20.18 5.72
C LYS A 244 8.52 19.25 6.50
N LEU A 245 9.21 18.37 5.80
CA LEU A 245 10.07 17.37 6.41
C LEU A 245 11.39 18.03 6.82
N ARG A 246 11.73 18.02 8.11
CA ARG A 246 12.93 18.68 8.66
C ARG A 246 14.14 17.76 8.76
N ASN A 247 13.92 16.46 8.97
CA ASN A 247 14.94 15.42 8.98
C ASN A 247 14.46 14.14 8.29
N ILE A 248 15.40 13.28 7.85
CA ILE A 248 15.06 11.97 7.25
C ILE A 248 15.20 10.84 8.28
N PHE A 249 16.29 10.84 9.03
CA PHE A 249 16.61 9.82 10.02
C PHE A 249 17.06 10.49 11.31
N SER A 250 16.95 9.77 12.43
CA SER A 250 17.77 10.08 13.60
C SER A 250 19.06 9.28 13.57
N LYS A 251 20.00 9.60 14.47
CA LYS A 251 21.26 8.88 14.61
C LYS A 251 21.05 7.40 14.94
N THR A 252 20.12 7.05 15.83
CA THR A 252 19.73 5.65 16.10
C THR A 252 19.30 4.93 14.82
N LEU A 253 18.45 5.53 13.99
CA LEU A 253 18.01 4.90 12.73
C LEU A 253 19.14 4.78 11.72
N ALA A 254 19.95 5.83 11.59
CA ALA A 254 21.08 5.87 10.67
C ALA A 254 22.08 4.72 10.90
N GLN A 255 22.31 4.34 12.16
CA GLN A 255 23.18 3.23 12.53
C GLN A 255 22.65 1.86 12.10
N LYS A 256 21.35 1.72 11.85
CA LYS A 256 20.70 0.47 11.42
C LYS A 256 20.68 0.30 9.89
N LEU A 257 20.89 1.37 9.13
CA LEU A 257 20.78 1.44 7.67
C LEU A 257 22.03 0.93 6.93
N HIS A 258 22.58 -0.20 7.37
CA HIS A 258 23.80 -0.74 6.80
C HIS A 258 23.62 -1.32 5.39
N THR A 259 22.40 -1.63 4.93
CA THR A 259 22.15 -2.14 3.56
C THR A 259 21.69 -1.06 2.57
N LEU A 260 21.62 0.21 2.99
CA LEU A 260 21.13 1.30 2.14
C LEU A 260 22.11 1.56 0.99
N GLU A 261 21.70 1.20 -0.22
CA GLU A 261 22.47 1.32 -1.46
C GLU A 261 22.14 2.62 -2.21
N HIS A 262 20.89 3.09 -2.12
CA HIS A 262 20.37 4.19 -2.90
C HIS A 262 19.56 5.16 -2.04
N LEU A 263 20.06 6.40 -1.90
CA LEU A 263 19.35 7.49 -1.24
C LEU A 263 19.18 8.66 -2.23
N SER A 264 17.94 9.10 -2.44
CA SER A 264 17.63 10.24 -3.32
C SER A 264 16.71 11.22 -2.61
N ILE A 265 17.18 12.43 -2.34
CA ILE A 265 16.41 13.48 -1.65
C ILE A 265 16.32 14.72 -2.54
N LEU A 266 15.12 15.04 -3.03
CA LEU A 266 14.93 16.09 -4.04
C LEU A 266 13.83 17.06 -3.65
N LYS A 267 14.04 18.37 -3.80
CA LYS A 267 13.00 19.40 -3.62
C LYS A 267 12.30 19.34 -2.24
N CYS A 268 13.04 19.08 -1.17
CA CYS A 268 12.52 19.08 0.20
C CYS A 268 12.93 20.38 0.90
N GLY A 269 12.20 21.47 0.64
CA GLY A 269 12.62 22.84 0.99
C GLY A 269 12.62 23.22 2.48
N SER A 270 12.20 22.33 3.38
CA SER A 270 12.33 22.55 4.84
C SER A 270 13.30 21.57 5.50
N LEU A 271 14.03 20.79 4.70
CA LEU A 271 14.98 19.82 5.22
C LEU A 271 16.22 20.54 5.75
N GLU A 272 16.47 20.41 7.04
CA GLU A 272 17.60 21.03 7.74
C GLU A 272 18.78 20.07 7.84
N GLU A 273 18.50 18.79 8.10
CA GLU A 273 19.51 17.75 8.28
C GLU A 273 19.02 16.42 7.70
N ILE A 274 19.93 15.59 7.19
CA ILE A 274 19.55 14.23 6.76
C ILE A 274 19.44 13.30 7.98
N VAL A 275 20.38 13.44 8.91
CA VAL A 275 20.45 12.66 10.15
C VAL A 275 20.44 13.63 11.33
N SER A 276 19.40 13.56 12.17
CA SER A 276 19.26 14.35 13.38
C SER A 276 19.85 13.66 14.60
N ASN A 277 20.24 14.43 15.62
CA ASN A 277 20.52 13.87 16.94
C ASN A 277 19.22 13.39 17.60
N ASP A 278 19.28 12.28 18.34
CA ASP A 278 18.09 11.66 18.97
C ASP A 278 17.45 12.53 20.08
N ASN A 279 18.12 13.62 20.50
CA ASN A 279 17.72 14.48 21.62
C ASN A 279 16.83 15.68 21.23
N ALA A 280 16.34 15.79 20.00
CA ALA A 280 15.62 16.98 19.53
C ALA A 280 14.18 17.13 20.07
N GLU A 281 13.67 16.20 20.91
CA GLU A 281 12.32 16.30 21.47
C GLU A 281 12.25 16.79 22.93
N VAL A 282 13.37 17.15 23.59
CA VAL A 282 13.32 17.75 24.93
C VAL A 282 13.96 19.13 24.92
N GLY A 283 13.13 20.17 25.08
CA GLY A 283 13.61 21.52 25.29
C GLY A 283 14.44 21.59 26.57
N GLY A 284 15.72 21.92 26.43
CA GLY A 284 16.60 22.22 27.57
C GLY A 284 18.06 21.87 27.32
N GLU A 285 18.88 22.93 27.32
CA GLU A 285 20.35 22.96 27.43
C GLU A 285 21.19 22.75 26.17
N ALA A 286 21.94 23.80 25.87
CA ALA A 286 22.98 23.84 24.85
C ALA A 286 24.16 22.95 25.27
N VAL A 287 24.15 21.71 24.80
CA VAL A 287 25.34 20.87 24.78
C VAL A 287 26.11 21.20 23.50
N GLN A 288 27.42 21.40 23.62
CA GLN A 288 28.32 21.83 22.54
C GLN A 288 27.98 21.13 21.22
N GLN A 289 27.47 21.95 20.29
CA GLN A 289 27.09 21.56 18.94
C GLN A 289 28.33 21.05 18.20
N MET A 290 28.32 19.77 17.86
CA MET A 290 29.06 19.31 16.71
C MET A 290 28.18 19.65 15.50
N ASP A 291 28.64 20.58 14.67
CA ASP A 291 27.95 21.01 13.46
C ASP A 291 27.87 19.86 12.46
N LEU A 292 26.79 19.08 12.54
CA LEU A 292 26.54 17.89 11.71
C LEU A 292 26.22 18.24 10.25
N SER A 293 26.04 19.53 9.92
CA SER A 293 26.04 19.97 8.51
C SER A 293 27.37 19.67 7.80
N THR A 294 28.43 19.39 8.59
CA THR A 294 29.77 19.07 8.10
C THR A 294 30.10 17.58 8.03
N VAL A 295 29.25 16.69 8.57
CA VAL A 295 29.52 15.25 8.58
C VAL A 295 29.00 14.66 7.27
N PRO A 296 29.89 14.15 6.38
CA PRO A 296 29.44 13.58 5.12
C PRO A 296 28.42 12.46 5.38
N PRO A 297 27.30 12.38 4.63
CA PRO A 297 26.34 11.27 4.72
C PRO A 297 27.03 9.89 4.66
N LEU A 298 28.19 9.82 4.00
CA LEU A 298 29.06 8.65 3.88
C LEU A 298 29.55 8.06 5.21
N LEU A 299 29.57 8.83 6.32
CA LEU A 299 29.96 8.30 7.63
C LEU A 299 28.88 7.43 8.28
N PHE A 300 27.62 7.61 7.90
CA PHE A 300 26.50 6.81 8.42
C PHE A 300 26.11 5.68 7.47
N PHE A 301 26.22 5.88 6.15
CA PHE A 301 25.75 4.91 5.15
C PHE A 301 26.92 4.21 4.46
N GLN A 302 27.44 3.15 5.10
CA GLN A 302 28.65 2.46 4.65
C GLN A 302 28.54 1.78 3.28
N ASN A 303 27.32 1.36 2.89
CA ASN A 303 27.06 0.66 1.62
C ASN A 303 26.39 1.56 0.56
N LEU A 304 26.39 2.88 0.75
CA LEU A 304 25.73 3.80 -0.16
C LEU A 304 26.46 3.87 -1.52
N GLN A 305 25.88 3.24 -2.53
CA GLN A 305 26.42 3.20 -3.89
C GLN A 305 25.95 4.40 -4.73
N LYS A 306 24.76 4.92 -4.44
CA LYS A 306 24.16 6.03 -5.19
C LYS A 306 23.53 7.04 -4.23
N LEU A 307 24.06 8.25 -4.28
CA LEU A 307 23.44 9.42 -3.68
C LEU A 307 22.88 10.29 -4.81
N GLY A 308 21.56 10.30 -4.97
CA GLY A 308 20.86 11.18 -5.89
C GLY A 308 20.86 12.61 -5.35
N MET A 309 21.12 13.59 -6.24
CA MET A 309 21.32 15.02 -5.92
C MET A 309 20.59 15.48 -4.65
N ILE A 310 21.34 15.82 -3.60
CA ILE A 310 20.80 16.54 -2.45
C ILE A 310 20.80 18.02 -2.86
N LEU A 311 19.66 18.53 -3.30
CA LEU A 311 19.51 19.98 -3.45
C LEU A 311 19.10 20.56 -2.09
N LEU A 312 20.09 20.85 -1.24
CA LEU A 312 19.93 21.70 -0.05
C LEU A 312 19.83 23.16 -0.50
N GLN A 313 18.71 23.49 -1.15
CA GLN A 313 18.26 24.82 -1.58
C GLN A 313 19.22 25.73 -2.39
N ASP A 314 18.61 26.51 -3.28
CA ASP A 314 18.88 27.94 -3.39
C ASP A 314 17.73 28.68 -2.69
#